data_AF-A0A7U4J768-F1
#
_entry.id   AF-A0A7U4J768-F1
#
_cell.length_a   1.000
_cell.length_b   1.000
_cell.length_c   1.000
_cell.angle_alpha   90.00
_cell.angle_beta   90.00
_cell.angle_gamma   90.00
#
_symmetry.space_group_name_H-M   'P 1'
#
loop_
_entity.id
_entity.type
_entity.pdbx_description
1 polymer ?
#
loop_
_entity_poly.entity_id
_entity_poly.type
_entity_poly.pdbx_seq_one_letter_code
_entity_poly.pdbx_strand_id
1 'polypeptide(L)'
;MPVPRAEWGHRAVAIPAAWAGSFFLLACLLATQQTMPGDTIPVELPSIEFVLGLFAAAALASIFGMLLSAIPILGGVAFMATVGRWSPGLRHPAIWALAGAAMCAGAVLGPGGGADSPPALALVFTGAACAALARRYVHWPEFEE
;
A
#
# COMPACT_ATOMS: atom_id res chain seq x y z
N MET A 1 -19.62 -13.55 27.73
CA MET A 1 -19.49 -12.09 27.60
C MET A 1 -19.26 -11.77 26.13
N PRO A 2 -20.06 -10.92 25.47
CA PRO A 2 -19.80 -10.54 24.08
C PRO A 2 -18.46 -9.80 24.02
N VAL A 3 -17.53 -10.31 23.21
CA VAL A 3 -16.25 -9.65 22.95
C VAL A 3 -16.54 -8.42 22.11
N PRO A 4 -16.23 -7.20 22.57
CA PRO A 4 -16.48 -6.01 21.78
C PRO A 4 -15.62 -6.04 20.51
N ARG A 5 -16.18 -5.52 19.42
CA ARG A 5 -15.54 -5.58 18.09
C ARG A 5 -14.70 -4.34 17.93
N ALA A 6 -13.48 -4.50 17.41
CA ALA A 6 -12.69 -3.37 16.92
C ALA A 6 -13.55 -2.62 15.89
N GLU A 7 -13.66 -1.31 16.06
CA GLU A 7 -14.46 -0.47 15.19
C GLU A 7 -13.56 0.06 14.08
N TRP A 8 -13.88 -0.32 12.85
CA TRP A 8 -13.21 0.20 11.67
C TRP A 8 -14.25 0.39 10.58
N GLY A 9 -14.42 1.64 10.18
CA GLY A 9 -15.34 2.01 9.13
C GLY A 9 -14.75 1.76 7.74
N HIS A 10 -15.58 1.95 6.70
CA HIS A 10 -15.16 1.90 5.29
C HIS A 10 -13.92 2.75 4.98
N ARG A 11 -13.66 3.81 5.76
CA ARG A 11 -12.47 4.68 5.67
C ARG A 11 -11.15 3.95 5.88
N ALA A 12 -11.12 2.91 6.73
CA ALA A 12 -9.91 2.12 6.98
C ALA A 12 -9.44 1.32 5.77
N VAL A 13 -10.30 1.15 4.77
CA VAL A 13 -10.00 0.44 3.52
C VAL A 13 -9.96 1.41 2.34
N ALA A 14 -10.99 2.26 2.20
CA ALA A 14 -11.15 3.13 1.04
C ALA A 14 -10.02 4.17 0.92
N ILE A 15 -9.59 4.77 2.02
CA ILE A 15 -8.55 5.80 1.99
C ILE A 15 -7.20 5.16 1.63
N PRO A 16 -6.70 4.11 2.32
CA PRO A 16 -5.47 3.44 1.91
C PRO A 16 -5.49 2.91 0.48
N ALA A 17 -6.62 2.36 0.01
CA ALA A 17 -6.76 1.86 -1.36
C ALA A 17 -6.67 2.99 -2.40
N ALA A 18 -7.29 4.14 -2.14
CA ALA A 18 -7.22 5.30 -3.02
C ALA A 18 -5.78 5.87 -3.13
N TRP A 19 -5.00 5.77 -2.06
CA TRP A 19 -3.62 6.27 -2.01
C TRP A 19 -2.56 5.23 -2.43
N ALA A 20 -2.93 3.96 -2.60
CA ALA A 20 -2.00 2.88 -2.92
C ALA A 20 -1.22 3.14 -4.22
N GLY A 21 -1.90 3.58 -5.27
CA GLY A 21 -1.27 3.93 -6.55
C GLY A 21 -0.25 5.06 -6.40
N SER A 22 -0.60 6.12 -5.66
CA SER A 22 0.29 7.25 -5.40
C SER A 22 1.52 6.86 -4.59
N PHE A 23 1.36 6.02 -3.56
CA PHE A 23 2.50 5.50 -2.79
C PHE A 23 3.41 4.64 -3.65
N PHE A 24 2.84 3.80 -4.51
CA PHE A 24 3.61 2.95 -5.42
C PHE A 24 4.40 3.77 -6.45
N LEU A 25 3.76 4.73 -7.10
CA LEU A 25 4.42 5.61 -8.08
C LEU A 25 5.53 6.43 -7.43
N LEU A 26 5.28 7.01 -6.25
CA LEU A 26 6.28 7.76 -5.51
C LEU A 26 7.49 6.87 -5.14
N ALA A 27 7.22 5.67 -4.65
CA ALA A 27 8.28 4.75 -4.27
C ALA A 27 9.06 4.22 -5.48
N CYS A 28 8.40 3.96 -6.60
CA CYS A 28 9.04 3.64 -7.88
C CYS A 28 9.92 4.78 -8.35
N LEU A 29 9.42 6.02 -8.33
CA LEU A 29 10.20 7.20 -8.74
C LEU A 29 11.45 7.38 -7.86
N LEU A 30 11.31 7.23 -6.55
CA LEU A 30 12.45 7.30 -5.64
C LEU A 30 13.46 6.17 -5.91
N ALA A 31 12.98 4.94 -6.11
CA ALA A 31 13.85 3.81 -6.39
C ALA A 31 14.54 3.89 -7.76
N THR A 32 13.89 4.47 -8.78
CA THR A 32 14.53 4.69 -10.10
C THR A 32 15.58 5.80 -10.06
N GLN A 33 15.34 6.89 -9.32
CA GLN A 33 16.33 7.95 -9.12
C GLN A 33 17.60 7.45 -8.42
N GLN A 34 17.50 6.45 -7.55
CA GLN A 34 18.65 5.84 -6.88
C GLN A 34 19.42 4.84 -7.78
N THR A 35 18.81 4.34 -8.85
CA THR A 35 19.37 3.28 -9.70
C THR A 35 19.85 3.76 -11.06
N MET A 36 19.45 4.95 -11.52
CA MET A 36 19.93 5.55 -12.77
C MET A 36 20.82 6.78 -12.48
N PRO A 37 22.15 6.63 -12.49
CA PRO A 37 23.05 7.77 -12.41
C PRO A 37 23.08 8.53 -13.74
N GLY A 38 22.57 9.76 -13.73
CA GLY A 38 23.09 10.88 -14.55
C GLY A 38 22.90 10.87 -16.07
N ASP A 39 22.34 9.82 -16.69
CA ASP A 39 22.16 9.83 -18.14
C ASP A 39 20.98 10.71 -18.55
N THR A 40 21.31 11.86 -19.15
CA THR A 40 20.36 12.74 -19.82
C THR A 40 19.81 12.03 -21.06
N ILE A 41 18.74 11.27 -20.89
CA ILE A 41 17.99 10.71 -22.01
C ILE A 41 17.37 11.88 -22.80
N PRO A 42 17.62 12.00 -24.12
CA PRO A 42 16.96 13.03 -24.92
C PRO A 42 15.44 12.80 -24.87
N VAL A 43 14.71 13.76 -24.33
CA VAL A 43 13.25 13.71 -24.21
C VAL A 43 12.67 14.08 -25.57
N GLU A 44 12.37 13.09 -26.40
CA GLU A 44 11.44 13.30 -27.52
C GLU A 44 10.06 13.61 -26.94
N LEU A 45 9.49 14.75 -27.34
CA LEU A 45 8.16 15.15 -26.92
C LEU A 45 7.14 14.16 -27.49
N PRO A 46 6.40 13.42 -26.65
CA PRO A 46 5.42 12.46 -27.14
C PRO A 46 4.29 13.14 -27.90
N SER A 47 3.70 12.44 -28.87
CA SER A 47 2.51 12.92 -29.59
C SER A 47 1.33 13.10 -28.62
N ILE A 48 0.40 14.02 -28.95
CA ILE A 48 -0.77 14.27 -28.09
C ILE A 48 -1.66 13.04 -27.95
N GLU A 49 -1.77 12.21 -29.00
CA GLU A 49 -2.49 10.94 -28.96
C GLU A 49 -1.85 9.94 -28.00
N PHE A 50 -0.51 9.88 -27.98
CA PHE A 50 0.22 9.05 -27.03
C PHE A 50 -0.01 9.53 -25.59
N VAL A 51 0.05 10.84 -25.35
CA VAL A 51 -0.20 11.43 -24.03
C VAL A 51 -1.62 11.11 -23.55
N LEU A 52 -2.64 11.33 -24.39
CA LEU A 52 -4.03 11.03 -24.05
C LEU A 52 -4.26 9.53 -23.81
N GLY A 53 -3.66 8.67 -24.63
CA GLY A 53 -3.69 7.21 -24.44
C GLY A 53 -3.05 6.79 -23.13
N LEU A 54 -1.90 7.39 -22.76
CA LEU A 54 -1.21 7.13 -21.50
C LEU A 54 -2.06 7.56 -20.29
N PHE A 55 -2.72 8.72 -20.35
CA PHE A 55 -3.63 9.17 -19.30
C PHE A 55 -4.82 8.22 -19.13
N ALA A 56 -5.44 7.78 -20.22
CA ALA A 56 -6.56 6.84 -20.17
C ALA A 56 -6.14 5.47 -19.60
N ALA A 57 -4.98 4.95 -20.04
CA ALA A 57 -4.41 3.72 -19.52
C ALA A 57 -4.06 3.85 -18.02
N ALA A 58 -3.45 4.96 -17.61
CA ALA A 58 -3.12 5.24 -16.21
C ALA A 58 -4.37 5.35 -15.34
N ALA A 59 -5.44 5.99 -15.83
CA ALA A 59 -6.71 6.10 -15.12
C ALA A 59 -7.37 4.72 -14.91
N LEU A 60 -7.45 3.89 -15.97
CA LEU A 60 -7.98 2.54 -15.87
C LEU A 60 -7.13 1.67 -14.94
N ALA A 61 -5.81 1.69 -15.09
CA ALA A 61 -4.89 0.97 -14.22
C ALA A 61 -5.02 1.40 -12.76
N SER A 62 -5.26 2.68 -12.49
CA SER A 62 -5.51 3.21 -11.14
C SER A 62 -6.82 2.68 -10.56
N ILE A 63 -7.90 2.63 -11.34
CA ILE A 63 -9.19 2.09 -10.90
C ILE A 63 -9.08 0.59 -10.58
N PHE A 64 -8.51 -0.19 -11.51
CA PHE A 64 -8.32 -1.63 -11.30
C PHE A 64 -7.34 -1.90 -10.15
N GLY A 65 -6.25 -1.13 -10.04
CA GLY A 65 -5.31 -1.22 -8.93
C GLY A 65 -5.97 -0.92 -7.58
N MET A 66 -6.80 0.11 -7.50
CA MET A 66 -7.58 0.43 -6.31
C MET A 66 -8.51 -0.73 -5.93
N LEU A 67 -9.28 -1.27 -6.87
CA LEU A 67 -10.21 -2.38 -6.63
C LEU A 67 -9.48 -3.65 -6.18
N LEU A 68 -8.39 -4.01 -6.85
CA LEU A 68 -7.58 -5.18 -6.52
C LEU A 68 -6.86 -5.01 -5.17
N SER A 69 -6.44 -3.80 -4.80
CA SER A 69 -5.82 -3.52 -3.50
C SER A 69 -6.81 -3.51 -2.35
N ALA A 70 -8.09 -3.21 -2.60
CA ALA A 70 -9.11 -3.15 -1.55
C ALA A 70 -9.30 -4.49 -0.85
N ILE A 71 -9.19 -5.61 -1.57
CA ILE A 71 -9.34 -6.97 -1.02
C ILE A 71 -8.24 -7.30 0.01
N PRO A 72 -6.93 -7.24 -0.33
CA PRO A 72 -5.87 -7.51 0.64
C PRO A 72 -5.83 -6.47 1.77
N ILE A 73 -6.18 -5.20 1.51
CA ILE A 73 -6.29 -4.20 2.58
C ILE A 73 -7.42 -4.57 3.55
N LEU A 74 -8.59 -4.93 3.04
CA LEU A 74 -9.72 -5.37 3.85
C LEU A 74 -9.34 -6.59 4.71
N GLY A 75 -8.72 -7.61 4.09
CA GLY A 75 -8.26 -8.80 4.78
C GLY A 75 -7.21 -8.49 5.86
N GLY A 76 -6.22 -7.66 5.52
CA GLY A 76 -5.16 -7.24 6.44
C GLY A 76 -5.68 -6.40 7.60
N VAL A 77 -6.59 -5.45 7.35
CA VAL A 77 -7.25 -4.64 8.39
C VAL A 77 -8.07 -5.54 9.31
N ALA A 78 -8.92 -6.43 8.76
CA ALA A 78 -9.74 -7.32 9.56
C ALA A 78 -8.90 -8.25 10.45
N PHE A 79 -7.80 -8.77 9.90
CA PHE A 79 -6.85 -9.60 10.62
C PHE A 79 -6.15 -8.80 11.73
N MET A 80 -5.49 -7.70 11.41
CA MET A 80 -4.74 -6.91 12.38
C MET A 80 -5.64 -6.26 13.45
N ALA A 81 -6.86 -5.85 13.08
CA ALA A 81 -7.87 -5.37 14.03
C ALA A 81 -8.25 -6.48 15.04
N THR A 82 -8.35 -7.72 14.57
CA THR A 82 -8.62 -8.90 15.39
C THR A 82 -7.45 -9.24 16.30
N VAL A 83 -6.22 -9.27 15.78
CA VAL A 83 -5.03 -9.61 16.58
C VAL A 83 -4.71 -8.50 17.60
N GLY A 84 -4.94 -7.23 17.26
CA GLY A 84 -4.77 -6.09 18.16
C GLY A 84 -5.66 -6.11 19.42
N ARG A 85 -6.71 -6.95 19.45
CA ARG A 85 -7.49 -7.19 20.68
C ARG A 85 -6.66 -7.92 21.74
N TRP A 86 -5.81 -8.85 21.32
CA TRP A 86 -5.08 -9.74 22.22
C TRP A 86 -3.81 -9.10 22.80
N SER A 87 -3.26 -8.08 22.14
CA SER A 87 -2.04 -7.41 22.58
C SER A 87 -2.07 -5.92 22.26
N PRO A 88 -2.00 -5.02 23.28
CA PRO A 88 -1.90 -3.58 23.08
C PRO A 88 -0.70 -3.17 22.22
N GLY A 89 0.40 -3.92 22.29
CA GLY A 89 1.59 -3.66 21.48
C GLY A 89 1.29 -3.67 19.98
N LEU A 90 0.43 -4.58 19.51
CA LEU A 90 0.08 -4.73 18.09
C LEU A 90 -0.81 -3.60 17.55
N ARG A 91 -1.23 -2.68 18.41
CA ARG A 91 -1.94 -1.46 18.04
C ARG A 91 -0.99 -0.33 17.65
N HIS A 92 0.34 -0.53 17.72
CA HIS A 92 1.27 0.51 17.32
C HIS A 92 1.30 0.67 15.78
N PRO A 93 1.28 1.90 15.22
CA PRO A 93 1.34 2.12 13.77
C PRO A 93 2.55 1.48 13.09
N ALA A 94 3.71 1.44 13.76
CA ALA A 94 4.90 0.80 13.22
C ALA A 94 4.73 -0.72 13.03
N ILE A 95 3.98 -1.41 13.90
CA ILE A 95 3.73 -2.84 13.76
C ILE A 95 2.81 -3.10 12.56
N TRP A 96 1.85 -2.23 12.32
CA TRP A 96 1.01 -2.28 11.13
C TRP A 96 1.84 -2.04 9.86
N ALA A 97 2.71 -1.04 9.87
CA ALA A 97 3.63 -0.78 8.76
C ALA A 97 4.52 -2.00 8.46
N LEU A 98 5.09 -2.62 9.50
CA LEU A 98 5.92 -3.83 9.36
C LEU A 98 5.12 -5.02 8.83
N ALA A 99 3.89 -5.22 9.31
CA ALA A 99 3.01 -6.29 8.80
C ALA A 99 2.67 -6.10 7.31
N GLY A 100 2.34 -4.86 6.91
CA GLY A 100 2.09 -4.52 5.51
C GLY A 100 3.32 -4.71 4.63
N ALA A 101 4.49 -4.23 5.09
CA ALA A 101 5.77 -4.44 4.41
C ALA A 101 6.08 -5.93 4.25
N ALA A 102 5.93 -6.73 5.31
CA ALA A 102 6.22 -8.15 5.31
C ALA A 102 5.30 -8.93 4.36
N MET A 103 4.01 -8.59 4.33
CA MET A 103 3.05 -9.23 3.41
C MET A 103 3.43 -8.96 1.95
N CYS A 104 3.75 -7.71 1.61
CA CYS A 104 4.20 -7.35 0.27
C CYS A 104 5.58 -7.93 -0.06
N ALA A 105 6.50 -7.97 0.89
CA ALA A 105 7.81 -8.62 0.71
C ALA A 105 7.65 -10.12 0.44
N GLY A 106 6.74 -10.81 1.14
CA GLY A 106 6.40 -12.20 0.86
C GLY A 106 5.82 -12.41 -0.54
N ALA A 107 4.99 -11.48 -1.02
CA ALA A 107 4.47 -11.51 -2.38
C ALA A 107 5.57 -11.29 -3.44
N VAL A 108 6.55 -10.43 -3.14
CA VAL A 108 7.72 -10.18 -4.00
C VAL A 108 8.70 -11.35 -4.00
N LEU A 109 8.94 -12.00 -2.85
CA LEU A 109 9.90 -13.09 -2.69
C LEU A 109 9.35 -14.47 -3.13
N GLY A 110 8.16 -14.50 -3.73
CA GLY A 110 7.59 -15.71 -4.32
C GLY A 110 8.45 -16.29 -5.46
N PRO A 111 8.14 -17.50 -5.94
CA PRO A 111 8.96 -18.22 -6.92
C PRO A 111 9.00 -17.44 -8.25
N GLY A 112 10.09 -16.70 -8.48
CA GLY A 112 10.33 -15.90 -9.68
C GLY A 112 10.58 -14.40 -9.45
N GLY A 113 10.50 -13.89 -8.21
CA GLY A 113 10.62 -12.46 -7.95
C GLY A 113 12.06 -11.95 -7.76
N GLY A 114 12.42 -10.90 -8.51
CA GLY A 114 13.65 -10.14 -8.33
C GLY A 114 13.51 -9.16 -7.16
N ALA A 115 14.05 -9.53 -6.00
CA ALA A 115 14.01 -8.74 -4.76
C ALA A 115 14.66 -7.34 -4.91
N ASP A 116 15.60 -7.21 -5.86
CA ASP A 116 16.42 -6.01 -6.05
C ASP A 116 15.86 -5.05 -7.13
N SER A 117 14.61 -5.24 -7.57
CA SER A 117 14.00 -4.37 -8.57
C SER A 117 13.32 -3.14 -7.94
N PRO A 118 13.40 -1.94 -8.56
CA PRO A 118 12.67 -0.75 -8.08
C PRO A 118 11.17 -0.98 -7.82
N PRO A 119 10.42 -1.73 -8.68
CA PRO A 119 9.02 -2.05 -8.41
C PRO A 119 8.80 -2.95 -7.18
N ALA A 120 9.72 -3.87 -6.89
CA ALA A 120 9.65 -4.74 -5.72
C ALA A 120 9.75 -3.92 -4.43
N LEU A 121 10.75 -3.04 -4.34
CA LEU A 121 10.91 -2.12 -3.21
C LEU A 121 9.70 -1.18 -3.07
N ALA A 122 9.19 -0.68 -4.20
CA ALA A 122 8.01 0.18 -4.20
C ALA A 122 6.77 -0.52 -3.65
N LEU A 123 6.59 -1.82 -3.96
CA LEU A 123 5.47 -2.60 -3.45
C LEU A 123 5.56 -2.80 -1.93
N VAL A 124 6.76 -3.09 -1.41
CA VAL A 124 7.00 -3.23 0.04
C VAL A 124 6.70 -1.92 0.78
N PHE A 125 7.19 -0.80 0.27
CA PHE A 125 6.93 0.52 0.86
C PHE A 125 5.43 0.87 0.81
N THR A 126 4.77 0.59 -0.31
CA THR A 126 3.33 0.82 -0.48
C THR A 126 2.53 0.02 0.54
N GLY A 127 2.86 -1.26 0.73
CA GLY A 127 2.24 -2.11 1.75
C GLY A 127 2.40 -1.53 3.16
N ALA A 128 3.60 -1.05 3.49
CA ALA A 128 3.88 -0.41 4.77
C ALA A 128 3.04 0.87 4.97
N ALA A 129 3.03 1.75 3.98
CA ALA A 129 2.29 3.01 4.02
C ALA A 129 0.79 2.80 4.11
N CYS A 130 0.21 1.90 3.31
CA CYS A 130 -1.20 1.56 3.34
C CYS A 130 -1.61 0.98 4.70
N ALA A 131 -0.81 0.08 5.28
CA ALA A 131 -1.12 -0.51 6.58
C ALA A 131 -1.01 0.50 7.73
N ALA A 132 0.02 1.35 7.71
CA ALA A 132 0.17 2.45 8.68
C ALA A 132 -1.00 3.45 8.60
N LEU A 133 -1.44 3.76 7.39
CA LEU A 133 -2.58 4.64 7.16
C LEU A 133 -3.89 3.99 7.60
N ALA A 134 -4.11 2.72 7.27
CA ALA A 134 -5.29 1.97 7.68
C ALA A 134 -5.45 1.95 9.19
N ARG A 135 -4.35 1.77 9.93
CA ARG A 135 -4.33 1.80 11.41
C ARG A 135 -4.94 3.06 12.00
N ARG A 136 -4.78 4.23 11.36
CA ARG A 136 -5.34 5.51 11.84
C ARG A 136 -6.87 5.51 11.90
N TYR A 137 -7.51 4.60 11.19
CA TYR A 137 -8.98 4.50 11.12
C TYR A 137 -9.54 3.31 11.89
N VAL A 138 -8.70 2.55 12.61
CA VAL A 138 -9.11 1.43 13.46
C VAL A 138 -9.05 1.87 14.92
N HIS A 139 -10.16 1.69 15.63
CA HIS A 139 -10.32 2.10 17.02
C HIS A 139 -10.70 0.90 17.87
N TRP A 140 -10.19 0.87 19.10
CA TRP A 140 -10.50 -0.16 20.09
C TRP A 140 -11.09 0.53 21.32
N PRO A 141 -12.42 0.72 21.37
CA PRO A 141 -13.09 1.53 22.40
C PRO A 141 -12.90 0.97 23.82
N GLU A 142 -12.59 -0.32 23.94
CA GLU A 142 -12.27 -1.01 25.19
C GLU A 142 -11.06 -0.43 25.94
N PHE A 143 -10.24 0.40 25.30
CA PHE A 143 -8.94 0.84 25.83
C PHE A 143 -8.68 2.35 25.64
N GLU A 144 -9.71 3.11 25.27
CA GLU A 144 -9.68 4.57 25.22
C GLU A 144 -10.31 5.09 26.53
N GLU A 145 -9.48 5.18 27.58
CA GLU A 145 -9.77 5.90 28.83
C GLU A 145 -9.42 7.39 28.71
#